data_AF-A0A6V7LCP0-F1
#
_entry.id   AF-A0A6V7LCP0-F1
#
_cell.length_a   1.000
_cell.length_b   1.000
_cell.length_c   1.000
_cell.angle_alpha   90.00
_cell.angle_beta   90.00
_cell.angle_gamma   90.00
#
_symmetry.space_group_name_H-M   'P 1'
#
loop_
_entity.id
_entity.type
_entity.pdbx_description
1 polymer ?
#
loop_
_entity_poly.entity_id
_entity_poly.type
_entity_poly.pdbx_seq_one_letter_code
_entity_poly.pdbx_strand_id
1 'polypeptide(L)'
;LLSVATGSLLDDLDLLNTLQSAKVTSATVEESLITSEKTEKEIDKAREEYRTCSKRAAILFFVLNDMSHVDPMYQFSLDAYITLFTLSIDRSPKKAQLNERIENLNDYHTYAVYK
;
A
#
# COMPACT_ATOMS: atom_id res chain seq x y z
N LEU A 1 -34.99 -12.22 7.65
CA LEU A 1 -35.63 -13.41 7.05
C LEU A 1 -35.92 -14.53 8.06
N LEU A 2 -35.18 -14.66 9.17
CA LEU A 2 -35.52 -15.64 10.23
C LEU A 2 -36.87 -15.40 10.95
N SER A 3 -37.45 -14.19 10.89
CA SER A 3 -38.72 -13.90 11.57
C SER A 3 -39.98 -14.28 10.77
N VAL A 4 -39.82 -14.92 9.61
CA VAL A 4 -40.93 -15.25 8.68
C VAL A 4 -41.32 -16.73 8.73
N ALA A 5 -40.53 -17.59 9.36
CA ALA A 5 -40.82 -19.02 9.45
C ALA A 5 -41.99 -19.29 10.42
N THR A 6 -43.21 -19.30 9.89
CA THR A 6 -44.42 -19.75 10.59
C THR A 6 -44.87 -21.09 9.99
N GLY A 7 -44.24 -22.19 10.40
CA GLY A 7 -44.53 -23.54 9.89
C GLY A 7 -43.54 -24.60 10.38
N SER A 8 -43.84 -25.89 10.16
CA SER A 8 -42.95 -27.01 10.51
C SER A 8 -41.60 -26.89 9.81
N LEU A 9 -40.52 -26.81 10.59
CA LEU A 9 -39.13 -26.55 10.14
C LEU A 9 -38.62 -27.54 9.08
N LEU A 10 -39.26 -28.72 8.97
CA LEU A 10 -38.89 -29.79 8.03
C LEU A 10 -39.47 -29.62 6.62
N ASP A 11 -40.55 -28.83 6.44
CA ASP A 11 -41.20 -28.61 5.13
C ASP A 11 -40.75 -27.32 4.44
N ASP A 12 -39.93 -26.50 5.11
CA ASP A 12 -39.53 -25.18 4.63
C ASP A 12 -38.33 -25.27 3.68
N LEU A 13 -38.60 -25.59 2.41
CA LEU A 13 -37.61 -25.69 1.33
C LEU A 13 -36.82 -24.38 1.14
N ASP A 14 -37.44 -23.22 1.43
CA ASP A 14 -36.78 -21.92 1.34
C ASP A 14 -35.72 -21.74 2.43
N LEU A 15 -35.97 -22.27 3.62
CA LEU A 15 -34.99 -22.29 4.72
C LEU A 15 -33.79 -23.21 4.37
N LEU A 16 -34.05 -24.38 3.78
CA LEU A 16 -33.00 -25.31 3.34
C LEU A 16 -32.12 -24.68 2.24
N ASN A 17 -32.74 -24.03 1.26
CA ASN A 17 -32.03 -23.29 0.21
C ASN A 17 -31.19 -22.15 0.81
N THR A 18 -31.74 -21.41 1.77
CA THR A 18 -31.01 -20.33 2.45
C THR A 18 -29.82 -20.86 3.24
N LEU A 19 -29.95 -21.99 3.93
CA LEU A 19 -28.86 -22.67 4.63
C LEU A 19 -27.76 -23.15 3.67
N GLN A 20 -28.16 -23.69 2.52
CA GLN A 20 -27.21 -24.13 1.50
C GLN A 20 -26.48 -22.95 0.86
N SER A 21 -27.18 -21.85 0.57
CA SER A 21 -26.58 -20.59 0.14
C SER A 21 -25.63 -20.02 1.20
N ALA A 22 -26.04 -19.99 2.47
CA ALA A 22 -25.20 -19.52 3.56
C ALA A 22 -23.93 -20.36 3.73
N LYS A 23 -24.04 -21.69 3.58
CA LYS A 23 -22.89 -22.60 3.59
C LYS A 23 -21.92 -22.31 2.44
N VAL A 24 -22.43 -22.11 1.23
CA VAL A 24 -21.61 -21.75 0.07
C VAL A 24 -20.95 -20.39 0.27
N THR A 25 -21.70 -19.37 0.70
CA THR A 25 -21.15 -18.04 1.00
C THR A 25 -20.09 -18.11 2.08
N SER A 26 -20.29 -18.88 3.15
CA SER A 26 -19.28 -19.06 4.20
C SER A 26 -17.99 -19.66 3.65
N ALA A 27 -18.08 -20.67 2.78
CA ALA A 27 -16.91 -21.28 2.16
C ALA A 27 -16.18 -20.30 1.24
N THR A 28 -16.90 -19.50 0.44
CA THR A 28 -16.31 -18.47 -0.41
C THR A 28 -15.63 -17.37 0.40
N VAL A 29 -16.22 -16.95 1.52
CA VAL A 29 -15.61 -15.96 2.42
C VAL A 29 -14.33 -16.51 3.03
N GLU A 30 -14.32 -17.77 3.46
CA GLU A 30 -13.13 -18.43 4.01
C GLU A 30 -11.99 -18.51 2.98
N GLU A 31 -12.29 -18.90 1.74
CA GLU A 31 -11.31 -18.89 0.66
C GLU A 31 -10.80 -17.47 0.34
N SER A 32 -11.70 -16.49 0.35
CA SER A 32 -11.34 -15.08 0.15
C SER A 32 -10.46 -14.53 1.26
N LEU A 33 -10.66 -14.97 2.50
CA LEU A 33 -9.80 -14.61 3.64
C LEU A 33 -8.40 -15.20 3.48
N ILE A 34 -8.29 -16.48 3.16
CA ILE A 34 -7.00 -17.15 2.97
C ILE A 34 -6.19 -16.47 1.85
N THR A 35 -6.84 -16.14 0.73
CA THR A 35 -6.19 -15.43 -0.38
C THR A 35 -5.76 -14.02 0.03
N SER A 36 -6.61 -13.29 0.75
CA SER A 36 -6.29 -11.95 1.26
C SER A 36 -5.08 -11.95 2.19
N GLU A 37 -5.01 -12.88 3.15
CA GLU A 37 -3.86 -12.99 4.07
C GLU A 37 -2.55 -13.31 3.33
N LYS A 38 -2.62 -14.13 2.27
CA LYS A 38 -1.44 -14.43 1.45
C LYS A 38 -0.98 -13.18 0.70
N THR A 39 -1.91 -12.47 0.07
CA THR A 39 -1.61 -11.23 -0.66
C THR A 39 -1.08 -10.14 0.26
N GLU A 40 -1.62 -10.00 1.48
CA GLU A 40 -1.14 -9.05 2.49
C GLU A 40 0.33 -9.30 2.81
N LYS A 41 0.72 -10.56 3.08
CA LYS A 41 2.11 -10.93 3.36
C LYS A 41 3.04 -10.62 2.19
N GLU A 42 2.60 -10.86 0.95
CA GLU A 42 3.39 -10.55 -0.25
C GLU A 42 3.57 -9.04 -0.43
N ILE A 43 2.51 -8.25 -0.22
CA ILE A 43 2.54 -6.78 -0.28
C ILE A 43 3.47 -6.22 0.80
N ASP A 44 3.34 -6.68 2.04
CA ASP A 44 4.16 -6.17 3.15
C ASP A 44 5.63 -6.51 2.96
N LYS A 45 5.94 -7.70 2.44
CA LYS A 45 7.31 -8.05 2.06
C LYS A 45 7.87 -7.08 1.02
N ALA A 46 7.13 -6.83 -0.05
CA ALA A 46 7.56 -5.89 -1.10
C ALA A 46 7.71 -4.45 -0.56
N ARG A 47 6.83 -4.02 0.37
CA ARG A 47 6.92 -2.68 1.00
C ARG A 47 8.16 -2.53 1.88
N GLU A 48 8.48 -3.55 2.68
CA GLU A 48 9.65 -3.52 3.56
C GLU A 48 10.97 -3.40 2.77
N GLU A 49 11.03 -3.96 1.56
CA GLU A 49 12.22 -3.86 0.72
C GLU A 49 12.55 -2.41 0.30
N TYR A 50 11.53 -1.57 0.08
CA TYR A 50 11.72 -0.15 -0.28
C TYR A 50 11.81 0.79 0.94
N ARG A 51 11.55 0.30 2.15
CA ARG A 51 11.43 1.11 3.36
C ARG A 51 12.69 1.92 3.68
N THR A 52 13.87 1.38 3.37
CA THR A 52 15.15 2.06 3.57
C THR A 52 15.30 3.29 2.67
N CYS A 53 14.89 3.18 1.39
CA CYS A 53 14.84 4.28 0.44
C CYS A 53 13.85 5.36 0.90
N SER A 54 12.64 4.96 1.31
CA SER A 54 11.61 5.90 1.79
C SER A 54 12.06 6.68 3.04
N LYS A 55 12.77 6.04 3.97
CA LYS A 55 13.34 6.72 5.14
C LYS A 55 14.33 7.81 4.74
N ARG A 56 15.20 7.55 3.75
CA ARG A 56 16.16 8.55 3.25
C ARG A 56 15.45 9.73 2.61
N ALA A 57 14.44 9.49 1.78
CA ALA A 57 13.63 10.55 1.18
C ALA A 57 12.94 11.40 2.27
N ALA A 58 12.35 10.77 3.29
CA ALA A 58 11.74 11.50 4.40
C ALA A 58 12.76 12.42 5.13
N ILE A 59 13.98 11.92 5.39
CA ILE A 59 15.04 12.73 6.00
C ILE A 59 15.38 13.95 5.11
N LEU A 60 15.53 13.76 3.80
CA LEU A 60 15.83 14.86 2.88
C LEU A 60 14.72 15.93 2.87
N PHE A 61 13.45 15.52 2.90
CA PHE A 61 12.34 16.46 3.02
C PHE A 61 12.41 17.30 4.30
N PHE A 62 12.65 16.67 5.45
CA PHE A 62 12.75 17.41 6.71
C PHE A 62 13.95 18.35 6.72
N VAL A 63 15.08 17.96 6.13
CA VAL A 63 16.23 18.85 5.96
C VAL A 63 15.86 20.07 5.11
N LEU A 64 15.13 19.89 4.00
CA LEU A 64 14.64 21.00 3.18
C LEU A 64 13.65 21.90 3.96
N ASN A 65 12.78 21.29 4.76
CA ASN A 65 11.81 22.04 5.57
C ASN A 65 12.50 22.89 6.63
N ASP A 66 13.55 22.37 7.26
CA ASP A 66 14.32 23.08 8.28
C ASP A 66 15.15 24.25 7.71
N MET A 67 15.38 24.31 6.39
CA MET A 67 16.03 25.46 5.74
C MET A 67 15.22 26.76 5.90
N SER A 68 13.90 26.66 6.08
CA SER A 68 13.04 27.81 6.37
C SER A 68 13.41 28.52 7.68
N HIS A 69 14.08 27.84 8.61
CA HIS A 69 14.59 28.44 9.84
C HIS A 69 15.83 29.30 9.63
N VAL A 70 16.57 29.07 8.53
CA VAL A 70 17.73 29.88 8.15
C VAL A 70 17.26 31.15 7.45
N ASP A 71 16.40 31.00 6.45
CA ASP A 71 15.73 32.10 5.76
C ASP A 71 14.30 31.67 5.36
N PRO A 72 13.26 32.43 5.71
CA PRO A 72 11.88 32.12 5.34
C PRO A 72 11.65 31.94 3.83
N MET A 73 12.53 32.47 2.99
CA MET A 73 12.45 32.34 1.53
C MET A 73 12.76 30.90 1.05
N TYR A 74 13.42 30.07 1.86
CA TYR A 74 13.69 28.64 1.57
C TYR A 74 12.54 27.71 2.00
N GLN A 75 11.31 28.15 1.86
CA GLN A 75 10.14 27.33 2.15
C GLN A 75 9.75 26.47 0.94
N PHE A 76 9.80 25.15 1.11
CA PHE A 76 9.39 24.18 0.09
C PHE A 76 8.06 23.52 0.48
N SER A 77 7.19 23.29 -0.52
CA SER A 77 5.94 22.55 -0.28
C SER A 77 6.18 21.05 -0.33
N LEU A 78 5.44 20.30 0.50
CA LEU A 78 5.45 18.84 0.46
C LEU A 78 5.02 18.31 -0.92
N ASP A 79 4.05 18.95 -1.55
CA ASP A 79 3.53 18.55 -2.86
C ASP A 79 4.60 18.66 -3.98
N ALA A 80 5.40 19.73 -3.96
CA ALA A 80 6.53 19.87 -4.88
C ALA A 80 7.60 18.79 -4.63
N TYR A 81 7.88 18.48 -3.36
CA TYR A 81 8.81 17.42 -3.00
C TYR A 81 8.33 16.02 -3.45
N ILE A 82 7.05 15.71 -3.26
CA ILE A 82 6.45 14.45 -3.73
C ILE A 82 6.56 14.36 -5.25
N THR A 83 6.26 15.45 -5.97
CA THR A 83 6.39 15.50 -7.44
C THR A 83 7.83 15.23 -7.88
N LEU A 84 8.82 15.84 -7.20
CA LEU A 84 10.24 15.61 -7.46
C LEU A 84 10.65 14.16 -7.18
N PHE A 85 10.13 13.56 -6.12
CA PHE A 85 10.41 12.16 -5.77
C PHE A 85 9.81 11.20 -6.80
N THR A 86 8.56 11.41 -7.23
CA THR A 86 7.94 10.64 -8.33
C THR A 86 8.76 10.75 -9.61
N LEU A 87 9.21 11.97 -9.97
CA LEU A 87 10.09 12.18 -11.12
C LEU A 87 11.41 11.41 -10.98
N SER A 88 11.95 11.35 -9.76
CA SER A 88 13.17 10.61 -9.46
C SER A 88 12.99 9.11 -9.62
N ILE A 89 11.83 8.57 -9.23
CA ILE A 89 11.46 7.16 -9.46
C ILE A 89 11.39 6.87 -10.97
N ASP A 90 10.82 7.76 -11.75
CA ASP A 90 10.65 7.55 -13.20
C ASP A 90 11.96 7.67 -13.98
N ARG A 91 12.80 8.65 -13.62
CA ARG A 91 14.03 8.99 -14.38
C ARG A 91 15.28 8.25 -13.93
N SER A 92 15.29 7.70 -12.72
CA SER A 92 16.44 6.93 -12.24
C SER A 92 16.60 5.61 -13.02
N PRO A 93 17.85 5.14 -13.23
CA PRO A 93 18.11 3.89 -13.92
C PRO A 93 17.35 2.70 -13.29
N LYS A 94 16.59 1.99 -14.12
CA LYS A 94 15.88 0.77 -13.71
C LYS A 94 16.82 -0.43 -13.82
N LYS A 95 16.88 -1.25 -12.77
CA LYS A 95 17.70 -2.46 -12.68
C LYS A 95 16.84 -3.63 -12.19
N ALA A 96 17.18 -4.83 -12.63
CA ALA A 96 16.49 -6.06 -12.23
C ALA A 96 16.78 -6.44 -10.78
N GLN A 97 17.99 -6.15 -10.30
CA GLN A 97 18.32 -6.30 -8.88
C GLN A 97 17.78 -5.12 -8.08
N LEU A 98 17.01 -5.42 -7.05
CA LEU A 98 16.35 -4.41 -6.23
C LEU A 98 17.34 -3.52 -5.47
N ASN A 99 18.42 -4.10 -4.93
CA ASN A 99 19.44 -3.34 -4.22
C ASN A 99 20.10 -2.29 -5.14
N GLU A 100 20.49 -2.68 -6.35
CA GLU A 100 21.02 -1.75 -7.36
C GLU A 100 19.98 -0.70 -7.75
N ARG A 101 18.70 -1.08 -7.88
CA ARG A 101 17.61 -0.15 -8.19
C ARG A 101 17.46 0.92 -7.11
N ILE A 102 17.52 0.53 -5.84
CA ILE A 102 17.42 1.41 -4.67
C ILE A 102 18.62 2.36 -4.61
N GLU A 103 19.83 1.86 -4.84
CA GLU A 103 21.05 2.69 -4.89
C GLU A 103 20.95 3.75 -5.99
N ASN A 104 20.61 3.35 -7.21
CA ASN A 104 20.41 4.27 -8.33
C ASN A 104 19.31 5.31 -8.06
N LEU A 105 18.23 4.93 -7.39
CA LEU A 105 17.17 5.87 -6.99
C LEU A 105 17.68 6.87 -5.96
N ASN A 106 18.39 6.39 -4.94
CA ASN A 106 18.93 7.24 -3.87
C ASN A 106 19.93 8.25 -4.44
N ASP A 107 20.82 7.83 -5.32
CA ASP A 107 21.83 8.70 -5.92
C ASP A 107 21.19 9.76 -6.82
N TYR A 108 20.28 9.33 -7.70
CA TYR A 108 19.55 10.24 -8.57
C TYR A 108 18.75 11.26 -7.76
N HIS A 109 17.99 10.79 -6.78
CA HIS A 109 17.14 11.67 -5.97
C HIS A 109 17.96 12.63 -5.11
N THR A 110 19.08 12.17 -4.53
CA THR A 110 19.99 13.04 -3.77
C THR A 110 20.53 14.18 -4.65
N TYR A 111 20.93 13.86 -5.89
CA TYR A 111 21.37 14.88 -6.85
C TYR A 111 20.22 15.80 -7.28
N ALA A 112 19.03 15.26 -7.51
CA ALA A 112 17.85 16.04 -7.92
C ALA A 112 17.36 17.00 -6.83
N VAL A 113 17.54 16.66 -5.54
CA VAL A 113 17.22 17.54 -4.41
C VAL A 113 18.27 18.63 -4.23
N TYR A 114 19.54 18.33 -4.52
CA TYR A 114 20.63 19.30 -4.38
C TYR A 114 20.65 20.37 -5.49
N LYS A 115 20.23 19.99 -6.71
CA LYS A 115 20.27 20.84 -7.90
C LYS A 115 19.09 21.82 -7.95
#